data_AF-A0A7S2XKV6-F1
#
_entry.id   AF-A0A7S2XKV6-F1
#
_cell.length_a   1.000
_cell.length_b   1.000
_cell.length_c   1.000
_cell.angle_alpha   90.00
_cell.angle_beta   90.00
_cell.angle_gamma   90.00
#
_symmetry.space_group_name_H-M   'P 1'
#
loop_
_entity.id
_entity.type
_entity.pdbx_description
1 polymer ?
#
loop_
_entity_poly.entity_id
_entity_poly.type
_entity_poly.pdbx_seq_one_letter_code
_entity_poly.pdbx_strand_id
1 'polypeptide(L)'
;PIYDCCGVVAGGEESGGLQRGDVCSYASVTLAVAERSKMYTEKYAQFVVDYAVEWEKVVSTRIATSLKDVEKLRRDLDHYQSKVESLRLTANQAMAKGKMVDPKQAEKLNRNETKYARARSEYELFASTLCVLLEEVTERAWKDLHPLMVKLVQFDFILNSDEHKIFASLNQVETALKQIAQEHGVTPQSRLGDIASLQPEALSTKNREQEAQNRKRIEYGQAIMSAQSSDRVGG
;
A
#
# COMPACT_ATOMS: atom_id res chain seq x y z
N PRO A 1 -28.62 -0.92 26.26
CA PRO A 1 -27.40 -0.31 26.83
C PRO A 1 -26.13 -0.60 26.00
N ILE A 2 -25.65 -1.85 25.92
CA ILE A 2 -24.41 -2.11 25.13
C ILE A 2 -24.63 -1.96 23.62
N TYR A 3 -25.83 -2.29 23.14
CA TYR A 3 -26.25 -2.12 21.75
C TYR A 3 -26.33 -0.64 21.33
N ASP A 4 -26.58 0.26 22.28
CA ASP A 4 -26.55 1.71 22.06
C ASP A 4 -25.11 2.25 21.98
N CYS A 5 -24.14 1.56 22.63
CA CYS A 5 -22.72 1.90 22.61
C CYS A 5 -21.95 1.32 21.42
N CYS A 6 -22.38 0.16 20.90
CA CYS A 6 -21.69 -0.55 19.83
C CYS A 6 -22.06 -0.04 18.42
N GLY A 7 -23.11 0.79 18.32
CA GLY A 7 -23.65 1.30 17.05
C GLY A 7 -24.12 0.19 16.11
N VAL A 8 -24.87 0.58 15.09
CA VAL A 8 -25.19 -0.32 13.98
C VAL A 8 -23.92 -0.42 13.13
N VAL A 9 -23.39 -1.64 12.95
CA VAL A 9 -22.39 -1.87 11.90
C VAL A 9 -23.07 -1.49 10.60
N ALA A 10 -22.57 -0.47 9.90
CA ALA A 10 -23.06 -0.09 8.59
C ALA A 10 -22.81 -1.26 7.60
N GLY A 11 -23.66 -2.27 7.67
CA GLY A 11 -23.82 -3.29 6.65
C GLY A 11 -24.51 -2.61 5.49
N GLY A 12 -23.81 -2.56 4.36
CA GLY A 12 -24.27 -1.83 3.19
C GLY A 12 -25.67 -2.24 2.75
N GLU A 13 -26.51 -1.23 2.59
CA GLU A 13 -27.54 -1.17 1.55
C GLU A 13 -28.01 0.29 1.44
N GLU A 14 -28.05 0.79 0.21
CA GLU A 14 -28.51 2.12 -0.15
C GLU A 14 -30.00 2.29 0.18
N SER A 15 -30.34 3.26 1.05
CA SER A 15 -31.52 4.15 0.97
C SER A 15 -32.06 4.51 2.34
N GLY A 16 -32.17 5.81 2.60
CA GLY A 16 -32.93 6.36 3.73
C GLY A 16 -32.08 7.30 4.57
N GLY A 17 -32.45 8.60 4.56
CA GLY A 17 -31.64 9.67 5.13
C GLY A 17 -31.20 9.44 6.57
N LEU A 18 -29.92 9.78 6.83
CA LEU A 18 -29.32 9.88 8.15
C LEU A 18 -30.22 10.73 9.07
N GLN A 19 -30.98 10.08 9.94
CA GLN A 19 -31.64 10.75 11.05
C GLN A 19 -30.62 11.07 12.14
N ARG A 20 -30.92 12.17 12.83
CA ARG A 20 -30.14 12.81 13.89
C ARG A 20 -29.81 11.80 15.01
N GLY A 21 -28.55 11.38 15.11
CA GLY A 21 -28.06 10.66 16.29
C GLY A 21 -27.14 9.46 16.07
N ASP A 22 -26.71 9.15 14.85
CA ASP A 22 -25.72 8.08 14.61
C ASP A 22 -24.35 8.49 15.18
N VAL A 23 -24.14 8.21 16.46
CA VAL A 23 -22.82 8.23 17.08
C VAL A 23 -22.00 7.17 16.38
N CYS A 24 -20.92 7.59 15.71
CA CYS A 24 -19.94 6.67 15.14
C CYS A 24 -19.48 5.74 16.27
N SER A 25 -19.65 4.43 16.12
CA SER A 25 -19.16 3.49 17.13
C SER A 25 -17.68 3.24 16.95
N TYR A 26 -17.01 2.73 17.99
CA TYR A 26 -15.60 2.33 17.85
C TYR A 26 -15.42 1.34 16.68
N ALA A 27 -16.34 0.38 16.55
CA ALA A 27 -16.30 -0.60 15.47
C ALA A 27 -16.43 0.07 14.09
N SER A 28 -17.35 1.01 13.89
CA SER A 28 -17.50 1.70 12.60
C SER A 28 -16.25 2.52 12.24
N VAL A 29 -15.59 3.15 13.20
CA VAL A 29 -14.31 3.86 12.97
C VAL A 29 -13.23 2.88 12.52
N THR A 30 -13.07 1.74 13.19
CA THR A 30 -12.07 0.74 12.81
C THR A 30 -12.34 0.11 11.45
N LEU A 31 -13.60 -0.14 11.10
CA LEU A 31 -13.99 -0.64 9.78
C LEU A 31 -13.71 0.38 8.69
N ALA A 32 -14.01 1.66 8.93
CA ALA A 32 -13.73 2.73 7.99
C ALA A 32 -12.22 2.89 7.73
N VAL A 33 -11.37 2.78 8.76
CA VAL A 33 -9.91 2.74 8.58
C VAL A 33 -9.50 1.52 7.75
N ALA A 34 -9.99 0.32 8.09
CA ALA A 34 -9.64 -0.90 7.37
C ALA A 34 -10.02 -0.85 5.88
N GLU A 35 -11.22 -0.34 5.55
CA GLU A 35 -11.66 -0.13 4.18
C GLU A 35 -10.75 0.88 3.45
N ARG A 36 -10.40 1.98 4.13
CA ARG A 36 -9.51 3.01 3.58
C ARG A 36 -8.12 2.45 3.30
N SER A 37 -7.51 1.73 4.24
CA SER A 37 -6.20 1.10 4.09
C SER A 37 -6.19 0.07 2.96
N LYS A 38 -7.28 -0.70 2.80
CA LYS A 38 -7.44 -1.64 1.67
C LYS A 38 -7.42 -0.90 0.32
N MET A 39 -8.20 0.16 0.17
CA MET A 39 -8.22 0.98 -1.04
C MET A 39 -6.83 1.58 -1.35
N TYR A 40 -6.09 2.04 -0.34
CA TYR A 40 -4.72 2.54 -0.55
C TYR A 40 -3.75 1.43 -0.95
N THR A 41 -3.91 0.23 -0.39
CA THR A 41 -3.09 -0.94 -0.77
C THR A 41 -3.27 -1.28 -2.26
N GLU A 42 -4.51 -1.30 -2.74
CA GLU A 42 -4.83 -1.56 -4.16
C GLU A 42 -4.22 -0.47 -5.07
N LYS A 43 -4.37 0.80 -4.69
CA LYS A 43 -3.77 1.93 -5.44
C LYS A 43 -2.25 1.90 -5.40
N TYR A 44 -1.65 1.51 -4.28
CA TYR A 44 -0.20 1.38 -4.16
C TYR A 44 0.32 0.30 -5.12
N ALA A 45 -0.34 -0.87 -5.15
CA ALA A 45 -0.01 -1.91 -6.12
C ALA A 45 -0.07 -1.37 -7.55
N GLN A 46 -1.18 -0.72 -7.92
CA GLN A 46 -1.37 -0.20 -9.28
C GLN A 46 -0.38 0.89 -9.68
N PHE A 47 -0.05 1.84 -8.80
CA PHE A 47 0.68 3.04 -9.19
C PHE A 47 2.16 3.02 -8.83
N VAL A 48 2.56 2.16 -7.89
CA VAL A 48 3.94 2.04 -7.43
C VAL A 48 4.51 0.71 -7.91
N VAL A 49 3.86 -0.41 -7.57
CA VAL A 49 4.39 -1.74 -7.86
C VAL A 49 4.39 -2.00 -9.37
N ASP A 50 3.26 -1.78 -10.05
CA ASP A 50 3.17 -2.01 -11.50
C ASP A 50 4.16 -1.13 -12.29
N TYR A 51 4.39 0.11 -11.84
CA TYR A 51 5.38 0.98 -12.46
C TYR A 51 6.80 0.44 -12.31
N ALA A 52 7.18 -0.01 -11.11
CA ALA A 52 8.51 -0.57 -10.86
C ALA A 52 8.74 -1.85 -11.69
N VAL A 53 7.72 -2.72 -11.77
CA VAL A 53 7.76 -3.95 -12.57
C VAL A 53 7.90 -3.65 -14.06
N GLU A 54 7.11 -2.71 -14.59
CA GLU A 54 7.19 -2.37 -16.01
C GLU A 54 8.51 -1.67 -16.34
N TRP A 55 9.02 -0.80 -15.46
CA TRP A 55 10.34 -0.17 -15.63
C TRP A 55 11.45 -1.23 -15.70
N GLU A 56 11.50 -2.16 -14.74
CA GLU A 56 12.50 -3.24 -14.72
C GLU A 56 12.44 -4.07 -16.01
N LYS A 57 11.23 -4.45 -16.42
CA LYS A 57 10.99 -5.24 -17.62
C LYS A 57 11.47 -4.53 -18.88
N VAL A 58 11.14 -3.25 -19.06
CA VAL A 58 11.54 -2.45 -20.23
C VAL A 58 13.07 -2.34 -20.29
N VAL A 59 13.70 -1.97 -19.19
CA VAL A 59 15.15 -1.80 -19.11
C VAL A 59 15.88 -3.13 -19.37
N SER A 60 15.49 -4.19 -18.66
CA SER A 60 16.12 -5.50 -18.77
C SER A 60 15.95 -6.10 -20.16
N THR A 61 14.76 -5.99 -20.76
CA THR A 61 14.49 -6.50 -22.11
C THR A 61 15.35 -5.79 -23.14
N ARG A 62 15.47 -4.46 -23.03
CA ARG A 62 16.26 -3.66 -23.96
C ARG A 62 17.75 -4.01 -23.89
N ILE A 63 18.32 -4.07 -22.68
CA ILE A 63 19.72 -4.44 -22.47
C ILE A 63 19.98 -5.88 -22.95
N ALA A 64 19.11 -6.83 -22.58
CA ALA A 64 19.28 -8.23 -22.97
C ALA A 64 19.23 -8.40 -24.50
N THR A 65 18.38 -7.64 -25.19
CA THR A 65 18.31 -7.66 -26.66
C THR A 65 19.59 -7.11 -27.27
N SER A 66 20.04 -5.93 -26.83
CA SER A 66 21.28 -5.34 -27.33
C SER A 66 22.52 -6.19 -27.04
N LEU A 67 22.58 -6.88 -25.90
CA LEU A 67 23.65 -7.84 -25.60
C LEU A 67 23.66 -9.04 -26.56
N LYS A 68 22.50 -9.55 -26.96
CA LYS A 68 22.41 -10.63 -27.97
C LYS A 68 22.87 -10.14 -29.34
N ASP A 69 22.48 -8.93 -29.71
CA ASP A 69 22.83 -8.35 -31.00
C ASP A 69 24.34 -8.06 -31.12
N VAL A 70 24.95 -7.49 -30.07
CA VAL A 70 26.41 -7.25 -30.07
C VAL A 70 27.20 -8.56 -30.11
N GLU A 71 26.73 -9.61 -29.42
CA GLU A 71 27.35 -10.93 -29.47
C GLU A 71 27.27 -11.56 -30.86
N LYS A 72 26.16 -11.35 -31.58
CA LYS A 72 26.06 -11.78 -32.98
C LYS A 72 27.07 -11.06 -33.87
N LEU A 73 27.16 -9.73 -33.75
CA LEU A 73 28.12 -8.92 -34.50
C LEU A 73 29.58 -9.32 -34.17
N ARG A 74 29.87 -9.62 -32.89
CA ARG A 74 31.17 -10.11 -32.45
C ARG A 74 31.55 -11.42 -33.13
N ARG A 75 30.62 -12.38 -33.20
CA ARG A 75 30.84 -13.66 -33.90
C ARG A 75 31.08 -13.49 -35.40
N ASP A 76 30.33 -12.59 -36.04
CA ASP A 76 30.52 -12.27 -37.46
C ASP A 76 31.90 -11.62 -37.71
N LEU A 77 32.32 -10.72 -36.82
CA LEU A 77 33.65 -10.12 -36.83
C LEU A 77 34.75 -11.18 -36.71
N ASP A 78 34.68 -12.04 -35.68
CA ASP A 78 35.64 -13.13 -35.45
C ASP A 78 35.72 -14.07 -36.66
N HIS A 79 34.57 -14.40 -37.26
CA HIS A 79 34.49 -15.25 -38.44
C HIS A 79 35.26 -14.66 -39.62
N TYR A 80 35.02 -13.39 -39.95
CA TYR A 80 35.71 -12.75 -41.07
C TYR A 80 37.18 -12.46 -40.77
N GLN A 81 37.52 -12.17 -39.52
CA GLN A 81 38.91 -12.02 -39.09
C GLN A 81 39.71 -13.30 -39.36
N SER A 82 39.23 -14.43 -38.82
CA SER A 82 39.86 -15.75 -39.01
C SER A 82 40.02 -16.11 -40.49
N LYS A 83 38.99 -15.81 -41.29
CA LYS A 83 39.00 -16.08 -42.74
C LYS A 83 40.00 -15.22 -43.51
N VAL A 84 40.13 -13.94 -43.18
CA VAL A 84 41.13 -13.04 -43.76
C VAL A 84 42.54 -13.48 -43.38
N GLU A 85 42.77 -13.80 -42.10
CA GLU A 85 44.07 -14.29 -41.61
C GLU A 85 44.49 -15.59 -42.30
N SER A 86 43.57 -16.55 -42.45
CA SER A 86 43.82 -17.81 -43.17
C SER A 86 44.19 -17.59 -44.64
N LEU A 87 43.46 -16.70 -45.35
CA LEU A 87 43.74 -16.38 -46.75
C LEU A 87 45.06 -15.65 -46.92
N ARG A 88 45.40 -14.70 -46.03
CA ARG A 88 46.68 -14.00 -46.01
C ARG A 88 47.84 -14.95 -45.76
N LEU A 89 47.70 -15.86 -44.80
CA LEU A 89 48.70 -16.89 -44.53
C LEU A 89 48.97 -17.74 -45.78
N THR A 90 47.91 -18.20 -46.46
CA THR A 90 48.02 -19.00 -47.68
C THR A 90 48.69 -18.20 -48.81
N ALA A 91 48.34 -16.93 -48.99
CA ALA A 91 48.96 -16.05 -49.99
C ALA A 91 50.45 -15.81 -49.69
N ASN A 92 50.80 -15.53 -48.43
CA ASN A 92 52.18 -15.34 -47.99
C ASN A 92 53.03 -16.60 -48.19
N GLN A 93 52.47 -17.78 -47.91
CA GLN A 93 53.15 -19.05 -48.17
C GLN A 93 53.41 -19.29 -49.67
N ALA A 94 52.50 -18.87 -50.56
CA ALA A 94 52.72 -18.95 -52.00
C ALA A 94 53.86 -18.02 -52.45
N MET A 95 53.84 -16.77 -51.99
CA MET A 95 54.87 -15.78 -52.29
C MET A 95 56.25 -16.19 -51.75
N ALA A 96 56.32 -16.74 -50.53
CA ALA A 96 57.55 -17.24 -49.93
C ALA A 96 58.19 -18.39 -50.73
N LYS A 97 57.38 -19.15 -51.48
CA LYS A 97 57.84 -20.21 -52.40
C LYS A 97 58.17 -19.68 -53.81
N GLY A 98 58.21 -18.36 -54.01
CA GLY A 98 58.45 -17.73 -55.30
C GLY A 98 57.30 -17.88 -56.30
N LYS A 99 56.10 -18.30 -55.84
CA LYS A 99 54.92 -18.46 -56.70
C LYS A 99 54.10 -17.16 -56.70
N MET A 100 53.55 -16.81 -57.86
CA MET A 100 52.54 -15.76 -57.93
C MET A 100 51.25 -16.21 -57.23
N VAL A 101 50.58 -15.28 -56.55
CA VAL A 101 49.27 -15.51 -55.94
C VAL A 101 48.23 -15.67 -57.06
N ASP A 102 47.40 -16.72 -56.99
CA ASP A 102 46.31 -16.94 -57.94
C ASP A 102 45.37 -15.72 -57.95
N PRO A 103 45.07 -15.11 -59.12
CA PRO A 103 44.11 -14.02 -59.23
C PRO A 103 42.77 -14.28 -58.56
N LYS A 104 42.27 -15.53 -58.61
CA LYS A 104 41.01 -15.91 -57.93
C LYS A 104 41.14 -15.84 -56.41
N GLN A 105 42.30 -16.23 -55.88
CA GLN A 105 42.59 -16.16 -54.45
C GLN A 105 42.75 -14.70 -53.99
N ALA A 106 43.40 -13.86 -54.79
CA ALA A 106 43.53 -12.43 -54.54
C ALA A 106 42.16 -11.73 -54.49
N GLU A 107 41.28 -12.03 -55.45
CA GLU A 107 39.90 -11.49 -55.46
C GLU A 107 39.10 -11.97 -54.23
N LYS A 108 39.21 -13.26 -53.88
CA LYS A 108 38.57 -13.82 -52.68
C LYS A 108 39.08 -13.14 -51.41
N LEU A 109 40.38 -12.89 -51.29
CA LEU A 109 40.96 -12.16 -50.16
C LEU A 109 40.36 -10.75 -50.07
N ASN A 110 40.39 -9.98 -51.15
CA ASN A 110 39.85 -8.62 -51.20
C ASN A 110 38.36 -8.55 -50.78
N ARG A 111 37.54 -9.48 -51.29
CA ARG A 111 36.12 -9.58 -50.90
C ARG A 111 35.95 -9.87 -49.40
N ASN A 112 36.77 -10.74 -48.81
CA ASN A 112 36.68 -11.02 -47.37
C ASN A 112 37.25 -9.88 -46.52
N GLU A 113 38.28 -9.17 -46.98
CA GLU A 113 38.79 -7.97 -46.30
C GLU A 113 37.73 -6.86 -46.26
N THR A 114 36.97 -6.68 -47.35
CA THR A 114 35.84 -5.73 -47.37
C THR A 114 34.75 -6.14 -46.38
N LYS A 115 34.41 -7.45 -46.31
CA LYS A 115 33.44 -7.97 -45.34
C LYS A 115 33.91 -7.81 -43.90
N TYR A 116 35.19 -8.08 -43.63
CA TYR A 116 35.80 -7.88 -42.33
C TYR A 116 35.76 -6.41 -41.91
N ALA A 117 36.17 -5.49 -42.79
CA ALA A 117 36.12 -4.06 -42.52
C ALA A 117 34.70 -3.58 -42.19
N ARG A 118 33.70 -4.10 -42.93
CA ARG A 118 32.29 -3.81 -42.67
C ARG A 118 31.82 -4.37 -41.32
N ALA A 119 32.07 -5.66 -41.05
CA ALA A 119 31.69 -6.29 -39.79
C ALA A 119 32.33 -5.60 -38.57
N ARG A 120 33.59 -5.16 -38.73
CA ARG A 120 34.31 -4.39 -37.71
C ARG A 120 33.64 -3.05 -37.43
N SER A 121 33.34 -2.28 -38.47
CA SER A 121 32.67 -0.99 -38.34
C SER A 121 31.28 -1.14 -37.69
N GLU A 122 30.49 -2.13 -38.12
CA GLU A 122 29.18 -2.43 -37.54
C GLU A 122 29.28 -2.82 -36.06
N TYR A 123 30.22 -3.70 -35.71
CA TYR A 123 30.47 -4.08 -34.32
C TYR A 123 30.92 -2.91 -33.45
N GLU A 124 31.93 -2.14 -33.87
CA GLU A 124 32.47 -1.01 -33.10
C GLU A 124 31.40 0.08 -32.85
N LEU A 125 30.61 0.41 -33.89
CA LEU A 125 29.51 1.36 -33.76
C LEU A 125 28.44 0.88 -32.78
N PHE A 126 28.02 -0.39 -32.90
CA PHE A 126 26.99 -0.95 -32.04
C PHE A 126 27.47 -1.11 -30.59
N ALA A 127 28.71 -1.56 -30.39
CA ALA A 127 29.30 -1.70 -29.06
C ALA A 127 29.40 -0.34 -28.34
N SER A 128 29.81 0.72 -29.05
CA SER A 128 29.82 2.08 -28.50
C SER A 128 28.41 2.54 -28.09
N THR A 129 27.41 2.29 -28.95
CA THR A 129 26.00 2.62 -28.66
C THR A 129 25.48 1.85 -27.43
N LEU A 130 25.87 0.58 -27.28
CA LEU A 130 25.52 -0.22 -26.12
C LEU A 130 26.18 0.31 -24.83
N CYS A 131 27.44 0.75 -24.87
CA CYS A 131 28.08 1.37 -23.71
C CYS A 131 27.31 2.61 -23.25
N VAL A 132 26.92 3.49 -24.19
CA VAL A 132 26.11 4.68 -23.88
C VAL A 132 24.76 4.28 -23.27
N LEU A 133 24.11 3.22 -23.78
CA LEU A 133 22.87 2.72 -23.19
C LEU A 133 23.08 2.20 -21.76
N LEU A 134 24.16 1.45 -21.52
CA LEU A 134 24.47 0.94 -20.19
C LEU A 134 24.73 2.08 -19.21
N GLU A 135 25.53 3.08 -19.61
CA GLU A 135 25.79 4.30 -18.83
C GLU A 135 24.48 5.05 -18.54
N GLU A 136 23.62 5.27 -19.54
CA GLU A 136 22.33 5.93 -19.36
C GLU A 136 21.49 5.20 -18.32
N VAL A 137 21.37 3.87 -18.41
CA VAL A 137 20.59 3.08 -17.47
C VAL A 137 21.22 3.10 -16.08
N THR A 138 22.53 2.93 -15.94
CA THR A 138 23.16 2.84 -14.61
C THR A 138 23.27 4.18 -13.91
N GLU A 139 23.60 5.25 -14.64
CA GLU A 139 23.84 6.58 -14.07
C GLU A 139 22.57 7.41 -13.94
N ARG A 140 21.56 7.17 -14.78
CA ARG A 140 20.34 7.97 -14.82
C ARG A 140 19.08 7.20 -14.45
N ALA A 141 19.17 5.94 -14.01
CA ALA A 141 18.04 5.21 -13.43
C ALA A 141 17.32 5.98 -12.32
N TRP A 142 18.04 6.81 -11.54
CA TRP A 142 17.41 7.63 -10.50
C TRP A 142 16.37 8.61 -11.05
N LYS A 143 16.50 9.06 -12.31
CA LYS A 143 15.51 9.94 -12.95
C LYS A 143 14.20 9.22 -13.20
N ASP A 144 14.26 7.93 -13.52
CA ASP A 144 13.07 7.09 -13.68
C ASP A 144 12.46 6.71 -12.33
N LEU A 145 13.30 6.52 -11.31
CA LEU A 145 12.85 6.20 -9.95
C LEU A 145 12.34 7.43 -9.18
N HIS A 146 12.74 8.65 -9.56
CA HIS A 146 12.34 9.87 -8.85
C HIS A 146 10.81 10.08 -8.83
N PRO A 147 10.07 9.96 -9.95
CA PRO A 147 8.60 9.97 -9.92
C PRO A 147 7.99 8.93 -8.97
N LEU A 148 8.59 7.74 -8.87
CA LEU A 148 8.16 6.70 -7.95
C LEU A 148 8.32 7.13 -6.49
N MET A 149 9.48 7.71 -6.14
CA MET A 149 9.75 8.25 -4.80
C MET A 149 8.76 9.36 -4.42
N VAL A 150 8.44 10.26 -5.34
CA VAL A 150 7.42 11.31 -5.10
C VAL A 150 6.07 10.67 -4.82
N LYS A 151 5.66 9.66 -5.60
CA LYS A 151 4.40 8.95 -5.38
C LYS A 151 4.37 8.24 -4.03
N LEU A 152 5.45 7.58 -3.62
CA LEU A 152 5.55 6.93 -2.30
C LEU A 152 5.25 7.92 -1.18
N VAL A 153 5.92 9.07 -1.17
CA VAL A 153 5.72 10.11 -0.16
C VAL A 153 4.28 10.66 -0.21
N GLN A 154 3.73 10.86 -1.41
CA GLN A 154 2.34 11.30 -1.57
C GLN A 154 1.35 10.26 -1.01
N PHE A 155 1.57 8.97 -1.24
CA PHE A 155 0.75 7.90 -0.68
C PHE A 155 0.77 7.93 0.84
N ASP A 156 1.95 7.97 1.45
CA ASP A 156 2.09 8.01 2.91
C ASP A 156 1.45 9.26 3.50
N PHE A 157 1.65 10.42 2.87
CA PHE A 157 1.05 11.67 3.33
C PHE A 157 -0.49 11.61 3.30
N ILE A 158 -1.07 11.17 2.18
CA ILE A 158 -2.52 11.13 2.02
C ILE A 158 -3.13 10.07 2.94
N LEU A 159 -2.54 8.87 3.01
CA LEU A 159 -2.98 7.80 3.91
C LEU A 159 -3.03 8.29 5.35
N ASN A 160 -1.92 8.84 5.86
CA ASN A 160 -1.85 9.36 7.23
C ASN A 160 -2.84 10.52 7.47
N SER A 161 -3.00 11.41 6.49
CA SER A 161 -3.96 12.51 6.57
C SER A 161 -5.40 12.00 6.73
N ASP A 162 -5.78 10.97 5.98
CA ASP A 162 -7.12 10.41 6.02
C ASP A 162 -7.36 9.53 7.24
N GLU A 163 -6.39 8.70 7.63
CA GLU A 163 -6.45 7.95 8.88
C GLU A 163 -6.60 8.88 10.08
N HIS A 164 -5.83 9.98 10.12
CA HIS A 164 -5.96 10.99 11.17
C HIS A 164 -7.37 11.59 11.23
N LYS A 165 -7.98 11.92 10.09
CA LYS A 165 -9.36 12.43 10.04
C LYS A 165 -10.37 11.41 10.55
N ILE A 166 -10.21 10.13 10.18
CA ILE A 166 -11.09 9.06 10.63
C ILE A 166 -10.93 8.86 12.14
N PHE A 167 -9.70 8.77 12.65
CA PHE A 167 -9.45 8.60 14.08
C PHE A 167 -9.86 9.82 14.92
N ALA A 168 -9.89 11.03 14.37
CA ALA A 168 -10.41 12.20 15.07
C ALA A 168 -11.87 12.03 15.50
N SER A 169 -12.65 11.17 14.83
CA SER A 169 -14.02 10.81 15.22
C SER A 169 -14.10 10.01 16.53
N LEU A 170 -13.00 9.39 16.99
CA LEU A 170 -12.94 8.70 18.28
C LEU A 170 -13.22 9.62 19.46
N ASN A 171 -12.95 10.94 19.33
CA ASN A 171 -13.32 11.91 20.36
C ASN A 171 -14.85 11.98 20.58
N GLN A 172 -15.63 11.78 19.51
CA GLN A 172 -17.09 11.73 19.60
C GLN A 172 -17.54 10.43 20.27
N VAL A 173 -16.92 9.30 19.92
CA VAL A 173 -17.16 7.99 20.56
C VAL A 173 -16.88 8.09 22.06
N GLU A 174 -15.73 8.64 22.45
CA GLU A 174 -15.35 8.81 23.86
C GLU A 174 -16.35 9.69 24.62
N THR A 175 -16.77 10.81 24.01
CA THR A 175 -17.75 11.71 24.61
C THR A 175 -19.09 11.00 24.83
N ALA A 176 -19.57 10.25 23.83
CA ALA A 176 -20.80 9.48 23.94
C ALA A 176 -20.70 8.37 25.01
N LEU A 177 -19.59 7.63 25.05
CA LEU A 177 -19.36 6.60 26.07
C LEU A 177 -19.34 7.19 27.49
N LYS A 178 -18.71 8.36 27.69
CA LYS A 178 -18.73 9.08 28.97
C LYS A 178 -20.14 9.53 29.35
N GLN A 179 -20.91 10.03 28.39
CA GLN A 179 -22.30 10.41 28.62
C GLN A 179 -23.16 9.21 29.03
N ILE A 180 -23.07 8.10 28.31
CA ILE A 180 -23.82 6.88 28.64
C ILE A 180 -23.43 6.36 30.03
N ALA A 181 -22.14 6.41 30.38
CA ALA A 181 -21.66 6.05 31.70
C ALA A 181 -22.26 6.95 32.80
N GLN A 182 -22.33 8.26 32.58
CA GLN A 182 -22.98 9.19 33.52
C GLN A 182 -24.48 8.91 33.66
N GLU A 183 -25.19 8.71 32.56
CA GLU A 183 -26.63 8.41 32.54
C GLU A 183 -26.98 7.12 33.29
N HIS A 184 -26.10 6.12 33.23
CA HIS A 184 -26.30 4.83 33.87
C HIS A 184 -25.56 4.67 35.21
N GLY A 185 -24.98 5.75 35.76
CA GLY A 185 -24.25 5.73 37.02
C GLY A 185 -23.04 4.78 37.03
N VAL A 186 -22.46 4.52 35.86
CA VAL A 186 -21.27 3.67 35.70
C VAL A 186 -20.04 4.48 36.11
N THR A 187 -19.32 3.98 37.10
CA THR A 187 -18.06 4.56 37.55
C THR A 187 -16.91 4.14 36.63
N PRO A 188 -15.89 4.98 36.41
CA PRO A 188 -14.69 4.62 35.64
C PRO A 188 -13.89 3.46 36.24
N GLN A 189 -14.08 3.17 37.53
CA GLN A 189 -13.40 2.10 38.25
C GLN A 189 -13.95 0.72 37.88
N SER A 190 -13.05 -0.27 37.79
CA SER A 190 -13.41 -1.65 37.48
C SER A 190 -14.29 -2.25 38.58
N ARG A 191 -15.50 -2.67 38.22
CA ARG A 191 -16.41 -3.39 39.12
C ARG A 191 -16.03 -4.86 39.33
N LEU A 192 -14.97 -5.36 38.70
CA LEU A 192 -14.58 -6.78 38.80
C LEU A 192 -14.24 -7.18 40.24
N GLY A 193 -13.58 -6.30 41.01
CA GLY A 193 -13.27 -6.53 42.42
C GLY A 193 -14.53 -6.61 43.29
N ASP A 194 -15.49 -5.72 43.04
CA ASP A 194 -16.78 -5.70 43.74
C ASP A 194 -17.61 -6.95 43.41
N ILE A 195 -17.63 -7.36 42.14
CA ILE A 195 -18.31 -8.60 41.71
C ILE A 195 -17.69 -9.83 42.39
N ALA A 196 -16.37 -9.84 42.57
CA ALA A 196 -15.67 -10.97 43.19
C ALA A 196 -15.85 -11.04 44.71
N SER A 197 -16.16 -9.92 45.38
CA SER A 197 -16.10 -9.81 46.85
C SER A 197 -17.43 -9.47 47.54
N LEU A 198 -18.37 -8.81 46.84
CA LEU A 198 -19.65 -8.41 47.41
C LEU A 198 -20.72 -9.48 47.16
N GLN A 199 -21.67 -9.57 48.09
CA GLN A 199 -22.84 -10.44 47.96
C GLN A 199 -23.77 -9.94 46.84
N PRO A 200 -24.48 -10.84 46.12
CA PRO A 200 -25.33 -10.49 44.97
C PRO A 200 -26.38 -9.40 45.26
N GLU A 201 -26.90 -9.35 46.48
CA GLU A 201 -27.90 -8.38 46.92
C GLU A 201 -27.32 -6.96 47.00
N ALA A 202 -26.04 -6.83 47.37
CA ALA A 202 -25.32 -5.56 47.40
C ALA A 202 -24.91 -5.07 46.00
N LEU A 203 -24.85 -5.98 45.02
CA LEU A 203 -24.56 -5.68 43.62
C LEU A 203 -25.82 -5.30 42.81
N SER A 204 -27.01 -5.64 43.31
CA SER A 204 -28.28 -5.46 42.59
C SER A 204 -28.74 -4.01 42.58
N THR A 205 -28.83 -3.41 41.39
CA THR A 205 -29.41 -2.07 41.19
C THR A 205 -30.94 -2.06 41.29
N LYS A 206 -31.59 -3.22 41.19
CA LYS A 206 -33.07 -3.34 41.23
C LYS A 206 -33.68 -2.91 42.56
N ASN A 207 -33.00 -3.14 43.68
CA ASN A 207 -33.52 -2.79 45.00
C ASN A 207 -33.55 -1.26 45.23
N ARG A 208 -32.59 -0.50 44.70
CA ARG A 208 -32.51 0.94 44.93
C ARG A 208 -33.63 1.73 44.25
N GLU A 209 -34.02 1.34 43.04
CA GLU A 209 -35.14 1.98 42.32
C GLU A 209 -36.50 1.66 42.97
N GLN A 210 -36.67 0.41 43.43
CA GLN A 210 -37.88 -0.05 44.08
C GLN A 210 -38.03 0.54 45.49
N GLU A 211 -36.94 0.69 46.25
CA GLU A 211 -36.91 1.41 47.53
C GLU A 211 -37.18 2.91 47.38
N ALA A 212 -36.67 3.56 46.33
CA ALA A 212 -36.94 4.96 46.05
C ALA A 212 -38.41 5.21 45.68
N GLN A 213 -39.03 4.30 44.89
CA GLN A 213 -40.46 4.33 44.62
C GLN A 213 -41.31 4.08 45.87
N ASN A 214 -40.89 3.14 46.73
CA ASN A 214 -41.58 2.86 47.99
C ASN A 214 -41.50 4.04 48.98
N ARG A 215 -40.35 4.73 49.08
CA ARG A 215 -40.23 5.96 49.89
C ARG A 215 -41.15 7.07 49.40
N LYS A 216 -41.19 7.32 48.08
CA LYS A 216 -42.12 8.31 47.49
C LYS A 216 -43.59 7.98 47.77
N ARG A 217 -43.97 6.70 47.76
CA ARG A 217 -45.32 6.25 48.13
C ARG A 217 -45.64 6.50 49.60
N ILE A 218 -44.69 6.27 50.49
CA ILE A 218 -44.86 6.50 51.93
C ILE A 218 -45.00 8.00 52.22
N GLU A 219 -44.17 8.85 51.61
CA GLU A 219 -44.24 10.31 51.75
C GLU A 219 -45.57 10.87 51.23
N TYR A 220 -46.06 10.38 50.08
CA TYR A 220 -47.36 10.78 49.53
C TYR A 220 -48.53 10.34 50.44
N GLY A 221 -48.45 9.14 51.02
CA GLY A 221 -49.43 8.66 52.00
C GLY A 221 -49.43 9.47 53.30
N GLN A 222 -48.26 9.89 53.78
CA GLN A 222 -48.13 10.75 54.97
C GLN A 222 -48.69 12.15 54.72
N ALA A 223 -48.46 12.73 53.53
CA ALA A 223 -49.03 14.04 53.15
C ALA A 223 -50.56 14.04 53.06
N ILE A 224 -51.17 12.93 52.60
CA ILE A 224 -52.62 12.77 52.57
C ILE A 224 -53.19 12.65 53.99
N MET A 225 -52.53 11.91 54.88
CA MET A 225 -52.98 11.75 56.27
C MET A 225 -52.88 13.06 57.06
N SER A 226 -51.84 13.87 56.84
CA SER A 226 -51.70 15.18 57.49
C SER A 226 -52.74 16.19 56.99
N ALA A 227 -53.11 16.15 55.70
CA ALA A 227 -54.23 16.95 55.17
C ALA A 227 -55.59 16.55 55.80
N GLN A 228 -55.86 15.24 55.96
CA GLN A 228 -57.10 14.75 56.58
C GLN A 228 -57.19 15.04 58.09
N SER A 229 -56.06 15.15 58.79
CA SER A 229 -56.04 15.54 60.21
C SER A 229 -56.29 17.02 60.44
N SER A 230 -56.06 17.89 59.45
CA SER A 230 -56.32 19.33 59.53
C SER A 230 -57.82 19.65 59.41
N ASP A 231 -58.60 18.81 58.74
CA ASP A 231 -60.05 19.01 58.54
C ASP A 231 -60.90 18.53 59.74
N ARG A 232 -60.34 17.77 60.69
CA ARG A 232 -61.08 17.26 61.86
C ARG A 232 -61.02 18.13 63.11
N VAL A 233 -60.28 19.24 63.08
CA VAL A 233 -60.12 20.15 64.24
C VAL A 233 -60.95 21.44 64.07
N GLY A 234 -61.67 21.60 62.95
CA GLY A 234 -62.47 22.79 62.62
C GLY A 234 -63.97 22.56 62.49
N GLY A 235 -64.57 21.70 63.33
CA GLY A 235 -66.01 21.44 63.37
C GLY A 235 -66.60 21.67 64.75
#